data_AF-A0A229VXV5-F1
#
_entry.id   AF-A0A229VXV5-F1
#
_cell.length_a   1.000
_cell.length_b   1.000
_cell.length_c   1.000
_cell.angle_alpha   90.00
_cell.angle_beta   90.00
_cell.angle_gamma   90.00
#
_symmetry.space_group_name_H-M   'P 1'
#
loop_
_entity.id
_entity.type
_entity.pdbx_description
1 polymer ?
#
loop_
_entity_poly.entity_id
_entity_poly.type
_entity_poly.pdbx_seq_one_letter_code
_entity_poly.pdbx_strand_id
1 'polypeptide(L)'
;MTDSTITPAFPVSLLSSATGSVTVAGSSVSNPFERFNRLTAALHEPGLTPKRLGALGEDYGVLWLERRGWRIVDRNWRSRYGELDIIAFTPDDRLSFVEVKTRRNASFGSPQSAVNAHKQTALRRAGMQWLQERGRDFPHTSVRFDVLAISVHGSRRAPQVQLIPGAF
;
A
#
# COMPACT_ATOMS: atom_id res chain seq x y z
N MET A 1 29.52 -8.44 -3.05
CA MET A 1 29.64 -7.24 -2.19
C MET A 1 28.57 -6.26 -2.63
N THR A 2 27.43 -6.24 -1.96
CA THR A 2 26.33 -5.34 -2.31
C THR A 2 25.70 -4.85 -1.01
N ASP A 3 25.89 -3.59 -0.68
CA ASP A 3 24.97 -2.86 0.18
C ASP A 3 24.74 -1.48 -0.43
N SER A 4 23.80 -1.43 -1.37
CA SER A 4 23.34 -0.17 -1.98
C SER A 4 22.17 0.34 -1.15
N THR A 5 22.51 1.17 -0.18
CA THR A 5 21.57 2.00 0.58
C THR A 5 20.89 3.00 -0.36
N ILE A 6 19.73 2.63 -0.90
CA ILE A 6 18.87 3.54 -1.65
C ILE A 6 18.20 4.49 -0.66
N THR A 7 18.85 5.63 -0.45
CA THR A 7 18.20 6.84 0.07
C THR A 7 17.32 7.39 -1.04
N PRO A 8 16.00 7.58 -0.89
CA PRO A 8 15.25 8.28 -1.91
C PRO A 8 15.64 9.76 -1.88
N ALA A 9 16.41 10.17 -2.88
CA ALA A 9 16.67 11.56 -3.19
C ALA A 9 15.35 12.27 -3.49
N PHE A 10 15.06 13.33 -2.75
CA PHE A 10 14.04 14.30 -3.10
C PHE A 10 14.47 15.02 -4.39
N PRO A 11 13.62 15.19 -5.41
CA PRO A 11 13.81 16.29 -6.33
C PRO A 11 13.48 17.58 -5.56
N VAL A 12 14.53 18.36 -5.29
CA VAL A 12 14.43 19.75 -4.81
C VAL A 12 13.93 20.61 -5.96
N SER A 13 12.63 20.56 -6.23
CA SER A 13 11.96 21.50 -7.14
C SER A 13 10.46 21.53 -6.90
N LEU A 14 10.06 21.83 -5.65
CA LEU A 14 8.76 22.47 -5.36
C LEU A 14 8.81 23.22 -4.01
N LEU A 15 9.88 23.97 -3.79
CA LEU A 15 9.85 25.13 -2.91
C LEU A 15 9.48 26.33 -3.77
N SER A 16 8.18 26.52 -3.99
CA SER A 16 7.64 27.85 -4.24
C SER A 16 6.69 28.16 -3.10
N SER A 17 7.15 29.10 -2.28
CA SER A 17 6.38 29.93 -1.36
C SER A 17 4.87 29.98 -1.64
N ALA A 18 4.09 29.44 -0.71
CA ALA A 18 2.77 29.96 -0.38
C ALA A 18 2.43 29.55 1.05
N THR A 19 2.80 30.40 2.00
CA THR A 19 1.98 30.68 3.18
C THR A 19 0.61 31.11 2.66
N GLY A 20 -0.27 30.15 2.42
CA GLY A 20 -1.59 30.37 1.88
C GLY A 20 -2.49 29.25 2.37
N SER A 21 -3.29 29.55 3.40
CA SER A 21 -4.46 28.75 3.74
C SER A 21 -5.37 28.69 2.52
N VAL A 22 -5.44 27.52 1.88
CA VAL A 22 -6.47 27.25 0.88
C VAL A 22 -7.77 26.98 1.63
N THR A 23 -8.56 28.04 1.86
CA THR A 23 -9.94 27.91 2.29
C THR A 23 -10.78 27.55 1.06
N VAL A 24 -10.93 26.24 0.80
CA VAL A 24 -11.99 25.75 -0.08
C VAL A 24 -13.22 25.52 0.80
N ALA A 25 -14.25 26.30 0.56
CA ALA A 25 -15.54 26.16 1.20
C ALA A 25 -16.07 24.73 1.03
N GLY A 26 -16.42 24.08 2.14
CA GLY A 26 -17.37 22.97 2.13
C GLY A 26 -16.87 21.62 1.62
N SER A 27 -15.62 21.23 1.84
CA SER A 27 -15.20 19.83 2.03
C SER A 27 -13.69 19.78 2.22
N SER A 28 -13.23 19.36 3.40
CA SER A 28 -11.80 19.26 3.72
C SER A 28 -11.17 18.09 2.96
N VAL A 29 -10.87 18.27 1.67
CA VAL A 29 -9.94 17.39 0.96
C VAL A 29 -8.56 17.71 1.53
N SER A 30 -8.23 17.07 2.65
CA SER A 30 -6.93 17.24 3.30
C SER A 30 -5.81 17.02 2.29
N ASN A 31 -4.86 17.96 2.23
CA ASN A 31 -3.66 17.91 1.40
C ASN A 31 -3.02 16.51 1.48
N PRO A 32 -2.66 15.86 0.35
CA PRO A 32 -2.01 14.55 0.33
C PRO A 32 -0.79 14.43 1.26
N PHE A 33 -0.03 15.52 1.41
CA PHE A 33 1.11 15.58 2.34
C PHE A 33 0.67 15.46 3.81
N GLU A 34 -0.40 16.15 4.20
CA GLU A 34 -0.94 16.06 5.56
C GLU A 34 -1.52 14.68 5.85
N ARG A 35 -2.20 14.06 4.88
CA ARG A 35 -2.68 12.68 5.02
C ARG A 35 -1.53 11.72 5.29
N PHE A 36 -0.45 11.85 4.52
CA PHE A 36 0.74 11.02 4.67
C PHE A 36 1.39 11.21 6.04
N ASN A 37 1.53 12.45 6.51
CA ASN A 37 2.09 12.75 7.83
C ASN A 37 1.21 12.22 8.97
N ARG A 38 -0.12 12.36 8.86
CA ARG A 38 -1.07 11.82 9.85
C ARG A 38 -0.99 10.30 9.93
N LEU A 39 -0.97 9.59 8.80
CA LEU A 39 -0.84 8.13 8.80
C LEU A 39 0.53 7.68 9.32
N THR A 40 1.59 8.40 8.96
CA THR A 40 2.93 8.15 9.51
C THR A 40 2.93 8.26 11.03
N ALA A 41 2.33 9.32 11.59
CA ALA A 41 2.23 9.47 13.03
C ALA A 41 1.37 8.35 13.66
N ALA A 42 0.21 8.05 13.09
CA ALA A 42 -0.69 7.01 13.57
C ALA A 42 -0.04 5.62 13.60
N LEU A 43 0.73 5.25 12.56
CA LEU A 43 1.46 3.98 12.52
C LEU A 43 2.44 3.80 13.69
N HIS A 44 2.98 4.91 14.21
CA HIS A 44 3.91 4.94 15.34
C HIS A 44 3.23 5.00 16.71
N GLU A 45 1.90 5.06 16.79
CA GLU A 45 1.21 5.09 18.07
C GLU A 45 1.53 3.83 18.91
N PRO A 46 2.02 3.98 20.15
CA PRO A 46 2.24 2.82 21.00
C PRO A 46 0.92 2.10 21.29
N GLY A 47 0.98 0.77 21.49
CA GLY A 47 -0.20 0.00 21.89
C GLY A 47 -1.27 -0.27 20.81
N LEU A 48 -1.01 0.02 19.52
CA LEU A 48 -1.94 -0.39 18.46
C LEU A 48 -2.20 -1.89 18.46
N THR A 49 -3.47 -2.26 18.36
CA THR A 49 -3.86 -3.65 18.11
C THR A 49 -3.36 -4.10 16.73
N PRO A 50 -3.09 -5.40 16.51
CA PRO A 50 -2.69 -5.90 15.19
C PRO A 50 -3.67 -5.53 14.08
N LYS A 51 -4.97 -5.54 14.38
CA LYS A 51 -6.02 -5.13 13.44
C LYS A 51 -5.91 -3.65 13.06
N ARG A 52 -5.72 -2.75 14.04
CA ARG A 52 -5.59 -1.32 13.77
C ARG A 52 -4.29 -1.00 13.03
N LEU A 53 -3.19 -1.67 13.39
CA LEU A 53 -1.92 -1.57 12.67
C LEU A 53 -2.06 -2.00 11.21
N GLY A 54 -2.77 -3.11 10.95
CA GLY A 54 -3.08 -3.58 9.60
C GLY A 54 -3.82 -2.52 8.78
N ALA A 55 -4.94 -2.00 9.30
CA ALA A 55 -5.75 -0.99 8.63
C ALA A 55 -4.97 0.30 8.31
N LEU A 56 -4.19 0.82 9.27
CA LEU A 56 -3.35 2.00 9.04
C LEU A 56 -2.25 1.73 8.01
N GLY A 57 -1.74 0.51 7.96
CA GLY A 57 -0.77 0.11 6.97
C GLY A 57 -1.35 0.03 5.57
N GLU A 58 -2.58 -0.48 5.41
CA GLU A 58 -3.28 -0.47 4.13
C GLU A 58 -3.53 0.97 3.65
N ASP A 59 -4.03 1.85 4.52
CA ASP A 59 -4.22 3.28 4.21
C ASP A 59 -2.90 3.92 3.74
N TYR A 60 -1.80 3.65 4.45
CA TYR A 60 -0.48 4.15 4.09
C TYR A 60 0.02 3.54 2.77
N GLY A 61 -0.24 2.25 2.55
CA GLY A 61 0.11 1.52 1.33
C GLY A 61 -0.58 2.10 0.09
N VAL A 62 -1.87 2.44 0.21
CA VAL A 62 -2.61 3.13 -0.84
C VAL A 62 -1.96 4.45 -1.23
N LEU A 63 -1.70 5.34 -0.25
CA LEU A 63 -1.03 6.61 -0.56
C LEU A 63 0.36 6.41 -1.15
N TRP A 64 1.07 5.37 -0.71
CA TRP A 64 2.40 5.04 -1.21
C TRP A 64 2.37 4.59 -2.68
N LEU A 65 1.36 3.80 -3.06
CA LEU A 65 1.13 3.34 -4.43
C LEU A 65 0.66 4.48 -5.34
N GLU A 66 -0.32 5.28 -4.91
CA GLU A 66 -0.84 6.44 -5.66
C GLU A 66 0.28 7.42 -6.00
N ARG A 67 1.17 7.72 -5.03
CA ARG A 67 2.35 8.58 -5.24
C ARG A 67 3.34 8.03 -6.27
N ARG A 68 3.24 6.74 -6.62
CA ARG A 68 4.05 6.05 -7.63
C ARG A 68 3.30 5.85 -8.96
N GLY A 69 2.19 6.54 -9.15
CA GLY A 69 1.39 6.48 -10.37
C GLY A 69 0.50 5.25 -10.47
N TRP A 70 0.29 4.52 -9.37
CA TRP A 70 -0.69 3.44 -9.36
C TRP A 70 -2.09 4.02 -9.21
N ARG A 71 -3.06 3.39 -9.87
CA ARG A 71 -4.46 3.79 -9.80
C ARG A 71 -5.25 2.77 -9.02
N ILE A 72 -5.72 3.15 -7.83
CA ILE A 72 -6.51 2.29 -6.96
C ILE A 72 -7.87 2.03 -7.61
N VAL A 73 -8.27 0.78 -7.64
CA VAL A 73 -9.54 0.31 -8.20
C VAL A 73 -10.50 -0.07 -7.10
N ASP A 74 -10.02 -0.84 -6.11
CA ASP A 74 -10.83 -1.33 -5.00
C ASP A 74 -9.96 -1.54 -3.76
N ARG A 75 -10.60 -1.61 -2.60
CA ARG A 75 -9.95 -1.82 -1.30
C ARG A 75 -10.82 -2.63 -0.38
N ASN A 76 -10.21 -3.45 0.49
CA ASN A 76 -10.92 -4.31 1.45
C ASN A 76 -12.05 -5.13 0.78
N TRP A 77 -11.84 -5.58 -0.46
CA TRP A 77 -12.88 -6.31 -1.17
C TRP A 77 -13.00 -7.71 -0.59
N ARG A 78 -14.23 -8.16 -0.28
CA ARG A 78 -14.48 -9.41 0.44
C ARG A 78 -15.20 -10.42 -0.40
N SER A 79 -14.80 -11.67 -0.23
CA SER A 79 -15.46 -12.86 -0.78
C SER A 79 -15.53 -13.96 0.26
N ARG A 80 -16.21 -15.06 -0.10
CA ARG A 80 -16.17 -16.32 0.66
C ARG A 80 -14.76 -16.94 0.76
N TYR A 81 -13.84 -16.54 -0.11
CA TYR A 81 -12.47 -17.07 -0.13
C TYR A 81 -11.51 -16.23 0.71
N GLY A 82 -11.88 -15.01 1.09
CA GLY A 82 -11.05 -14.09 1.86
C GLY A 82 -11.23 -12.64 1.44
N GLU A 83 -10.30 -11.81 1.90
CA GLU A 83 -10.25 -10.37 1.64
C GLU A 83 -9.06 -10.04 0.72
N LEU A 84 -9.29 -9.14 -0.24
CA LEU A 84 -8.28 -8.51 -1.08
C LEU A 84 -8.04 -7.10 -0.53
N ASP A 85 -6.86 -6.85 0.03
CA ASP A 85 -6.56 -5.59 0.72
C ASP A 85 -6.64 -4.41 -0.26
N ILE A 86 -5.91 -4.48 -1.38
CA ILE A 86 -5.86 -3.45 -2.42
C ILE A 86 -5.91 -4.09 -3.80
N ILE A 87 -6.70 -3.50 -4.70
CA ILE A 87 -6.73 -3.82 -6.12
C ILE A 87 -6.38 -2.54 -6.86
N ALA A 88 -5.34 -2.57 -7.70
CA ALA A 88 -4.84 -1.37 -8.36
C ALA A 88 -4.22 -1.67 -9.72
N PHE A 89 -4.28 -0.68 -10.61
CA PHE A 89 -3.47 -0.66 -11.81
C PHE A 89 -2.06 -0.19 -11.51
N THR A 90 -1.09 -0.90 -12.06
CA THR A 90 0.30 -0.45 -12.13
C THR A 90 0.44 0.66 -13.17
N PRO A 91 1.57 1.42 -13.18
CA PRO A 91 1.85 2.40 -14.23
C PRO A 91 1.95 1.81 -15.64
N ASP A 92 2.15 0.49 -15.78
CA ASP A 92 2.20 -0.26 -17.04
C ASP A 92 0.91 -1.07 -17.32
N ASP A 93 -0.24 -0.61 -16.80
CA ASP A 93 -1.59 -1.14 -17.07
C ASP A 93 -1.81 -2.62 -16.74
N ARG A 94 -1.05 -3.14 -15.76
CA ARG A 94 -1.32 -4.46 -15.17
C ARG A 94 -2.27 -4.30 -13.98
N LEU A 95 -3.20 -5.24 -13.84
CA LEU A 95 -4.04 -5.31 -12.65
C LEU A 95 -3.29 -6.09 -11.56
N SER A 96 -3.07 -5.45 -10.42
CA SER A 96 -2.38 -6.02 -9.28
C SER A 96 -3.31 -6.18 -8.08
N PHE A 97 -3.33 -7.39 -7.53
CA PHE A 97 -3.91 -7.70 -6.23
C PHE A 97 -2.80 -7.61 -5.19
N VAL A 98 -2.81 -6.55 -4.38
CA VAL A 98 -1.72 -6.25 -3.44
C VAL A 98 -2.15 -6.64 -2.03
N GLU A 99 -1.44 -7.60 -1.45
CA GLU A 99 -1.54 -7.94 -0.03
C GLU A 99 -0.62 -7.02 0.78
N VAL A 100 -1.14 -6.38 1.83
CA VAL A 100 -0.38 -5.45 2.67
C VAL A 100 0.04 -6.13 3.97
N LYS A 101 1.34 -6.05 4.28
CA LYS A 101 1.90 -6.59 5.52
C LYS A 101 2.60 -5.52 6.33
N THR A 102 1.99 -5.14 7.44
CA THR A 102 2.53 -4.12 8.34
C THR A 102 3.12 -4.77 9.59
N ARG A 103 4.37 -4.41 9.92
CA ARG A 103 5.07 -4.94 11.10
C ARG A 103 5.87 -3.85 11.81
N ARG A 104 6.10 -4.02 13.12
CA ARG A 104 6.93 -3.12 13.95
C ARG A 104 8.34 -3.66 14.21
N ASN A 105 8.53 -4.96 14.07
CA ASN A 105 9.74 -5.65 14.50
C ASN A 105 10.58 -5.98 13.27
N ALA A 106 11.90 -5.76 13.35
CA ALA A 106 12.84 -6.02 12.26
C ALA A 106 13.20 -7.51 12.09
N SER A 107 12.52 -8.41 12.81
CA SER A 107 12.79 -9.86 12.71
C SER A 107 12.34 -10.37 11.35
N PHE A 108 13.32 -10.55 10.46
CA PHE A 108 13.16 -10.97 9.08
C PHE A 108 12.61 -12.39 8.96
N GLY A 109 11.68 -12.56 8.04
CA GLY A 109 11.48 -13.78 7.24
C GLY A 109 11.53 -13.36 5.77
N SER A 110 11.79 -14.29 4.83
CA SER A 110 11.86 -13.91 3.41
C SER A 110 10.52 -13.27 2.99
N PRO A 111 10.52 -12.24 2.11
CA PRO A 111 9.27 -11.66 1.63
C PRO A 111 8.35 -12.68 0.95
N GLN A 112 8.91 -13.75 0.37
CA GLN A 112 8.15 -14.87 -0.20
C GLN A 112 7.44 -15.72 0.88
N SER A 113 7.99 -15.78 2.09
CA SER A 113 7.35 -16.43 3.25
C SER A 113 6.27 -15.58 3.93
N ALA A 114 6.05 -14.33 3.49
CA ALA A 114 5.07 -13.43 4.08
C ALA A 114 3.61 -13.83 3.84
N VAL A 115 3.36 -14.66 2.81
CA VAL A 115 2.05 -15.21 2.47
C VAL A 115 2.20 -16.72 2.27
N ASN A 116 1.68 -17.51 3.21
CA ASN A 116 1.75 -18.97 3.13
C ASN A 116 0.91 -19.52 1.95
N ALA A 117 1.19 -20.75 1.53
CA ALA A 117 0.54 -21.36 0.35
C ALA A 117 -1.00 -21.41 0.44
N HIS A 118 -1.54 -21.62 1.65
CA HIS A 118 -2.99 -21.57 1.89
C HIS A 118 -3.55 -20.18 1.59
N LYS A 119 -2.92 -19.13 2.10
CA LYS A 119 -3.33 -17.75 1.85
C LYS A 119 -3.14 -17.36 0.37
N GLN A 120 -2.07 -17.80 -0.29
CA GLN A 120 -1.90 -17.58 -1.73
C GLN A 120 -3.06 -18.18 -2.52
N THR A 121 -3.45 -19.42 -2.21
CA THR A 121 -4.57 -20.10 -2.87
C THR A 121 -5.89 -19.37 -2.64
N ALA A 122 -6.14 -18.92 -1.41
CA ALA A 122 -7.31 -18.12 -1.05
C ALA A 122 -7.36 -16.80 -1.82
N LEU A 123 -6.24 -16.07 -1.89
CA LEU A 123 -6.13 -14.81 -2.62
C LEU A 123 -6.31 -14.98 -4.12
N ARG A 124 -5.75 -16.04 -4.72
CA ARG A 124 -5.98 -16.35 -6.14
C ARG A 124 -7.47 -16.59 -6.43
N ARG A 125 -8.17 -17.33 -5.56
CA ARG A 125 -9.62 -17.56 -5.69
C ARG A 125 -10.43 -16.28 -5.52
N ALA A 126 -10.09 -15.46 -4.54
CA ALA A 126 -10.71 -14.16 -4.35
C ALA A 126 -10.50 -13.25 -5.58
N GLY A 127 -9.28 -13.18 -6.11
CA GLY A 127 -8.95 -12.39 -7.31
C GLY A 127 -9.70 -12.86 -8.56
N MET A 128 -9.82 -14.18 -8.76
CA MET A 128 -10.66 -14.73 -9.84
C MET A 128 -12.13 -14.35 -9.69
N GLN A 129 -12.68 -14.40 -8.48
CA GLN A 129 -14.07 -13.99 -8.25
C GLN A 129 -14.24 -12.49 -8.52
N TRP A 130 -13.31 -11.64 -8.07
CA TRP A 130 -13.34 -10.21 -8.37
C TRP A 130 -13.31 -9.94 -9.89
N LEU A 131 -12.47 -10.66 -10.63
CA LEU A 131 -12.40 -10.55 -12.10
C LEU A 131 -13.71 -10.97 -12.79
N GLN A 132 -14.40 -11.99 -12.27
CA GLN A 132 -15.69 -12.41 -12.81
C GLN A 132 -16.78 -11.36 -12.57
N GLU A 133 -16.78 -10.74 -11.39
CA GLU A 133 -17.78 -9.74 -11.01
C GLU A 133 -17.53 -8.37 -11.65
N ARG A 134 -16.27 -7.96 -11.79
CA ARG A 134 -15.90 -6.57 -12.15
C ARG A 134 -14.86 -6.45 -13.26
N GLY A 135 -14.14 -7.52 -13.60
CA GLY A 135 -12.98 -7.45 -14.50
C GLY A 135 -13.28 -6.94 -15.90
N ARG A 136 -14.54 -7.01 -16.37
CA ARG A 136 -14.97 -6.45 -17.66
C ARG A 136 -14.91 -4.92 -17.70
N ASP A 137 -15.10 -4.27 -16.55
CA ASP A 137 -15.06 -2.81 -16.44
C ASP A 137 -13.61 -2.29 -16.33
N PHE A 138 -12.64 -3.20 -16.18
CA PHE A 138 -11.23 -2.89 -15.97
C PHE A 138 -10.32 -3.66 -16.94
N PRO A 139 -10.29 -3.29 -18.24
CA PRO A 139 -9.35 -3.86 -19.20
C PRO A 139 -7.90 -3.72 -18.71
N HIS A 140 -7.12 -4.80 -18.80
CA HIS A 140 -5.76 -4.88 -18.27
C HIS A 140 -4.87 -5.75 -19.14
N THR A 141 -3.56 -5.50 -19.14
CA THR A 141 -2.59 -6.25 -19.97
C THR A 141 -2.23 -7.60 -19.36
N SER A 142 -2.20 -7.68 -18.02
CA SER A 142 -1.95 -8.91 -17.26
C SER A 142 -2.41 -8.74 -15.82
N VAL A 143 -2.51 -9.87 -15.11
CA VAL A 143 -2.83 -9.94 -13.68
C VAL A 143 -1.60 -10.39 -12.90
N ARG A 144 -1.36 -9.82 -11.72
CA ARG A 144 -0.35 -10.32 -10.78
C ARG A 144 -0.80 -10.17 -9.32
N PHE A 145 -0.18 -10.95 -8.44
CA PHE A 145 -0.34 -10.82 -7.00
C PHE A 145 0.95 -10.26 -6.40
N ASP A 146 0.84 -9.11 -5.75
CA ASP A 146 1.98 -8.41 -5.16
C ASP A 146 1.89 -8.44 -3.63
N VAL A 147 3.03 -8.27 -2.98
CA VAL A 147 3.08 -8.03 -1.53
C VAL A 147 3.69 -6.66 -1.28
N LEU A 148 3.02 -5.84 -0.47
CA LEU A 148 3.54 -4.58 0.03
C LEU A 148 3.89 -4.72 1.51
N ALA A 149 5.18 -4.87 1.81
CA ALA A 149 5.69 -4.94 3.16
C ALA A 149 5.97 -3.53 3.70
N ILE A 150 5.39 -3.20 4.85
CA ILE A 150 5.54 -1.93 5.55
C ILE A 150 6.14 -2.19 6.92
N SER A 151 7.36 -1.69 7.11
CA SER A 151 8.13 -1.82 8.33
C SER A 151 8.18 -0.50 9.08
N VAL A 152 7.57 -0.47 10.27
CA VAL A 152 7.49 0.70 11.15
C VAL A 152 8.59 0.56 12.20
N HIS A 153 9.72 1.25 12.00
CA HIS A 153 10.89 1.17 12.88
C HIS A 153 11.30 2.54 13.44
N GLY A 154 11.69 2.56 14.71
CA GLY A 154 12.05 3.78 15.43
C GLY A 154 10.83 4.68 15.69
N SER A 155 10.98 5.70 16.52
CA SER A 155 9.90 6.68 16.73
C SER A 155 9.93 7.75 15.64
N ARG A 156 8.79 7.94 14.96
CA ARG A 156 8.52 9.04 14.00
C ARG A 156 9.38 9.09 12.72
N ARG A 157 10.01 7.99 12.31
CA ARG A 157 10.65 7.91 10.97
C ARG A 157 9.63 7.49 9.92
N ALA A 158 9.86 7.81 8.66
CA ALA A 158 9.02 7.28 7.59
C ALA A 158 9.10 5.73 7.59
N PRO A 159 7.96 5.01 7.55
CA PRO A 159 7.96 3.56 7.41
C PRO A 159 8.77 3.13 6.19
N GLN A 160 9.58 2.10 6.34
CA GLN A 160 10.24 1.45 5.20
C GLN A 160 9.19 0.65 4.44
N VAL A 161 9.17 0.79 3.12
CA VAL A 161 8.22 0.09 2.27
C VAL A 161 8.96 -0.68 1.20
N GLN A 162 8.62 -1.96 1.07
CA GLN A 162 9.11 -2.83 0.02
C GLN A 162 7.92 -3.40 -0.73
N LEU A 163 7.87 -3.15 -2.04
CA LEU A 163 6.96 -3.83 -2.95
C LEU A 163 7.67 -5.05 -3.53
N ILE A 164 7.03 -6.21 -3.49
CA ILE A 164 7.46 -7.43 -4.17
C ILE A 164 6.46 -7.71 -5.30
N PRO A 165 6.79 -7.35 -6.55
CA PRO A 165 5.94 -7.63 -7.71
C PRO A 165 5.88 -9.12 -8.01
N GLY A 166 4.71 -9.65 -8.36
CA GLY A 166 4.53 -11.06 -8.74
C GLY A 166 5.00 -12.02 -7.65
N ALA A 167 4.67 -11.72 -6.40
CA ALA A 167 5.12 -12.45 -5.22
C ALA A 167 4.70 -13.92 -5.24
N PHE A 168 3.58 -14.25 -5.89
CA PHE A 168 3.08 -15.61 -6.10
C PHE A 168 2.09 -15.68 -7.27
#